data_AF-J2L2K2-F1
#
_entry.id   AF-J2L2K2-F1
#
_cell.length_a   1.000
_cell.length_b   1.000
_cell.length_c   1.000
_cell.angle_alpha   90.00
_cell.angle_beta   90.00
_cell.angle_gamma   90.00
#
_symmetry.space_group_name_H-M   'P 1'
#
loop_
_entity.id
_entity.type
_entity.pdbx_description
1 polymer ?
#
loop_
_entity_poly.entity_id
_entity_poly.type
_entity_poly.pdbx_seq_one_letter_code
_entity_poly.pdbx_strand_id
1 'polypeptide(L)'
;MTTDAFALYGTHEAEEHPVRLTAGRLSADLANGNLRTIRYDGIEVLRAVSYLVRDRDWGTYSPRIEDLWVEQGNGAFSVRYVAHCKGPEDSRLAISVHIAATERELIFEASALTPTGFETNRCGFCILHPIVGIAGSPAKVEHVDGSVNETRFPDRIDPWQPFKDMRAITHQVLPGVSAECRMEGDTFEMEDQRNWSDASYKTYVRPLALPWPYQIAANEPVRQRIVLSIREARSGQTTAACSTAGAIRLEPGEHSGTMPAIGLIVAPDEAKAVLAARDLLSGIAPQELLFHFDPKAGHGTDALQDFAAIAALHRGRSTLEIALPCEQSPASETAEIAKQMQAAGFRPNAIMISPSVDRQSTPPGSKWPECPPLEEVYTAAHETFAGIRIGGGMLSYFTELNRKRVPADRLGFISHCTNPIVHAADDLSVMQTLEALPFITGSVRAIYGDKPYRIGPSTIPMRQNPYGSRTMDNPACGRIPMANRDPRHNGRFAEAFALGYAIRVLDADLECLTLAALTGPFGLVAGKAEPTEEGGNRPLFTIVKLLSSLAGSAWIGCTSSHPSKVLAFLSGSTLHIVNLTAQEQSIDISAFGSGSQGKSMALAPFGTASIKLAV
;
A
#
# COMPACT_ATOMS: atom_id res chain seq x y z
N MET A 1 30.70 -7.77 1.26
CA MET A 1 30.36 -7.85 -0.19
C MET A 1 29.10 -7.04 -0.38
N THR A 2 29.09 -6.04 -1.25
CA THR A 2 27.87 -5.30 -1.59
C THR A 2 26.96 -6.22 -2.39
N THR A 3 25.80 -6.58 -1.83
CA THR A 3 24.78 -7.35 -2.56
C THR A 3 24.38 -6.58 -3.81
N ASP A 4 24.29 -7.24 -4.95
CA ASP A 4 23.85 -6.64 -6.21
C ASP A 4 22.45 -6.02 -6.05
N ALA A 5 22.31 -4.75 -6.45
CA ALA A 5 21.06 -4.01 -6.36
C ALA A 5 19.94 -4.70 -7.16
N PHE A 6 20.28 -5.32 -8.29
CA PHE A 6 19.32 -6.07 -9.09
C PHE A 6 18.76 -7.28 -8.34
N ALA A 7 19.60 -8.01 -7.61
CA ALA A 7 19.14 -9.14 -6.81
C ALA A 7 18.15 -8.71 -5.71
N LEU A 8 18.29 -7.49 -5.17
CA LEU A 8 17.38 -6.96 -4.14
C LEU A 8 16.10 -6.37 -4.75
N TYR A 9 16.22 -5.56 -5.79
CA TYR A 9 15.12 -4.70 -6.29
C TYR A 9 14.67 -5.00 -7.71
N GLY A 10 15.31 -5.94 -8.41
CA GLY A 10 15.04 -6.24 -9.82
C GLY A 10 15.36 -5.09 -10.79
N THR A 11 16.15 -4.12 -10.34
CA THR A 11 16.66 -3.00 -11.15
C THR A 11 18.02 -2.54 -10.62
N HIS A 12 18.86 -2.03 -11.51
CA HIS A 12 20.12 -1.35 -11.15
C HIS A 12 19.91 0.16 -10.90
N GLU A 13 18.71 0.68 -11.14
CA GLU A 13 18.36 2.05 -10.76
C GLU A 13 18.51 2.21 -9.24
N ALA A 14 19.48 3.03 -8.84
CA ALA A 14 19.71 3.38 -7.44
C ALA A 14 18.75 4.50 -7.04
N GLU A 15 18.11 4.36 -5.87
CA GLU A 15 17.46 5.51 -5.24
C GLU A 15 18.54 6.46 -4.68
N GLU A 16 18.24 7.76 -4.72
CA GLU A 16 19.09 8.74 -4.04
C GLU A 16 19.09 8.46 -2.54
N HIS A 17 20.29 8.38 -1.96
CA HIS A 17 20.41 8.13 -0.53
C HIS A 17 20.01 9.40 0.24
N PRO A 18 19.06 9.31 1.19
CA PRO A 18 18.67 10.47 1.97
C PRO A 18 19.85 11.01 2.79
N VAL A 19 19.90 12.33 2.95
CA VAL A 19 20.83 13.00 3.86
C VAL A 19 20.20 13.05 5.25
N ARG A 20 20.78 12.36 6.24
CA ARG A 20 20.33 12.40 7.62
C ARG A 20 20.68 13.75 8.25
N LEU A 21 19.66 14.50 8.65
CA LEU A 21 19.74 15.75 9.39
C LEU A 21 19.44 15.50 10.87
N THR A 22 20.15 16.17 11.77
CA THR A 22 19.97 16.08 13.23
C THR A 22 20.12 17.44 13.89
N ALA A 23 19.26 17.69 14.87
CA ALA A 23 19.24 18.86 15.74
C ALA A 23 18.91 18.38 17.15
N GLY A 24 19.93 18.15 17.99
CA GLY A 24 19.75 17.51 19.30
C GLY A 24 19.10 16.13 19.17
N ARG A 25 17.94 15.94 19.80
CA ARG A 25 17.12 14.70 19.73
C ARG A 25 16.20 14.62 18.51
N LEU A 26 16.04 15.72 17.77
CA LEU A 26 15.28 15.73 16.53
C LEU A 26 16.16 15.23 15.38
N SER A 27 15.61 14.38 14.51
CA SER A 27 16.26 13.98 13.27
C SER A 27 15.26 13.82 12.12
N ALA A 28 15.72 13.98 10.89
CA ALA A 28 14.94 13.78 9.67
C ALA A 28 15.85 13.33 8.53
N ASP A 29 15.29 12.68 7.52
CA ASP A 29 15.95 12.33 6.26
C ASP A 29 15.53 13.30 5.16
N LEU A 30 16.49 14.03 4.57
CA LEU A 30 16.26 14.88 3.40
C LEU A 30 16.43 14.07 2.12
N ALA A 31 15.40 14.00 1.28
CA ALA A 31 15.44 13.37 -0.03
C ALA A 31 14.56 14.13 -1.03
N ASN A 32 15.10 14.43 -2.22
CA ASN A 32 14.38 15.16 -3.27
C ASN A 32 13.72 16.46 -2.77
N GLY A 33 14.40 17.20 -1.88
CA GLY A 33 13.90 18.43 -1.25
C GLY A 33 12.85 18.23 -0.15
N ASN A 34 12.39 17.00 0.08
CA ASN A 34 11.37 16.71 1.09
C ASN A 34 12.00 16.08 2.34
N LEU A 35 11.27 16.11 3.46
CA LEU A 35 11.68 15.45 4.70
C LEU A 35 10.92 14.15 4.91
N ARG A 36 11.61 13.10 5.37
CA ARG A 36 11.07 11.80 5.74
C ARG A 36 11.59 11.35 7.10
N THR A 37 10.92 10.37 7.71
CA THR A 37 11.30 9.74 8.98
C THR A 37 11.64 10.76 10.09
N ILE A 38 10.79 11.78 10.23
CA ILE A 38 11.02 12.87 11.19
C ILE A 38 10.77 12.31 12.59
N ARG A 39 11.83 12.25 13.38
CA ARG A 39 11.86 11.57 14.68
C ARG A 39 12.29 12.51 15.78
N TYR A 40 11.74 12.29 16.97
CA TYR A 40 12.21 12.87 18.21
C TYR A 40 12.54 11.73 19.18
N ASP A 41 13.77 11.70 19.69
CA ASP A 41 14.23 10.65 20.62
C ASP A 41 14.09 9.23 20.02
N GLY A 42 14.30 9.12 18.69
CA GLY A 42 14.17 7.88 17.94
C GLY A 42 12.73 7.48 17.55
N ILE A 43 11.70 8.13 18.10
CA ILE A 43 10.29 7.85 17.83
C ILE A 43 9.80 8.71 16.66
N GLU A 44 9.11 8.11 15.69
CA GLU A 44 8.54 8.80 14.53
C GLU A 44 7.42 9.76 14.98
N VAL A 45 7.58 11.04 14.68
CA VAL A 45 6.61 12.11 14.97
C VAL A 45 5.80 12.44 13.72
N LEU A 46 6.50 12.62 12.60
CA LEU A 46 5.91 12.75 11.28
C LEU A 46 6.63 11.80 10.35
N ARG A 47 5.88 11.10 9.50
CA ARG A 47 6.42 10.20 8.49
C ARG A 47 7.09 10.97 7.36
N ALA A 48 6.47 12.05 6.90
CA ALA A 48 7.02 12.93 5.87
C ALA A 48 6.41 14.32 5.88
N VAL A 49 7.16 15.29 5.36
CA VAL A 49 6.67 16.62 4.96
C VAL A 49 7.22 16.91 3.58
N SER A 50 6.31 17.09 2.61
CA SER A 50 6.66 17.30 1.21
C SER A 50 5.93 18.49 0.63
N TYR A 51 6.57 19.26 -0.25
CA TYR A 51 5.92 20.30 -1.03
C TYR A 51 5.69 19.79 -2.46
N LEU A 52 4.44 19.49 -2.80
CA LEU A 52 4.09 18.78 -4.04
C LEU A 52 3.43 19.71 -5.06
N VAL A 53 3.76 19.48 -6.33
CA VAL A 53 3.07 20.07 -7.49
C VAL A 53 2.41 18.96 -8.29
N ARG A 54 1.11 19.07 -8.56
CA ARG A 54 0.32 18.06 -9.30
C ARG A 54 -0.32 18.67 -10.53
N ASP A 55 -0.23 18.00 -11.67
CA ASP A 55 -0.91 18.40 -12.90
C ASP A 55 -2.42 18.12 -12.85
N ARG A 56 -3.12 18.41 -13.96
CA ARG A 56 -4.57 18.20 -14.11
C ARG A 56 -5.01 16.72 -13.99
N ASP A 57 -4.11 15.78 -14.26
CA ASP A 57 -4.34 14.34 -14.20
C ASP A 57 -3.82 13.74 -12.87
N TRP A 58 -3.51 14.60 -11.88
CA TRP A 58 -2.93 14.22 -10.59
C TRP A 58 -1.53 13.60 -10.68
N GLY A 59 -0.85 13.70 -11.83
CA GLY A 59 0.57 13.38 -11.97
C GLY A 59 1.42 14.30 -11.09
N THR A 60 2.41 13.75 -10.37
CA THR A 60 3.35 14.56 -9.57
C THR A 60 4.49 15.03 -10.46
N TYR A 61 4.76 16.33 -10.47
CA TYR A 61 6.02 16.81 -11.04
C TYR A 61 7.20 16.33 -10.20
N SER A 62 8.29 15.95 -10.87
CA SER A 62 9.61 15.78 -10.26
C SER A 62 10.43 17.05 -10.50
N PRO A 63 10.36 18.06 -9.59
CA PRO A 63 11.04 19.32 -9.82
C PRO A 63 12.56 19.16 -9.87
N ARG A 64 13.22 19.93 -10.74
CA ARG A 64 14.68 20.06 -10.70
C ARG A 64 15.06 20.97 -9.53
N ILE A 65 15.92 20.48 -8.64
CA ILE A 65 16.44 21.25 -7.50
C ILE A 65 17.75 21.93 -7.92
N GLU A 66 17.85 23.23 -7.65
CA GLU A 66 19.04 24.07 -7.84
C GLU A 66 19.43 24.71 -6.51
N ASP A 67 20.72 25.08 -6.42
CA ASP A 67 21.30 25.80 -5.26
C ASP A 67 21.03 25.12 -3.90
N LEU A 68 21.06 23.77 -3.87
CA LEU A 68 20.88 23.02 -2.64
C LEU A 68 22.06 23.28 -1.69
N TRP A 69 21.75 23.92 -0.58
CA TRP A 69 22.68 24.22 0.49
C TRP A 69 22.19 23.62 1.81
N VAL A 70 23.06 22.88 2.49
CA VAL A 70 22.78 22.21 3.76
C VAL A 70 23.85 22.62 4.77
N GLU A 71 23.41 23.16 5.91
CA GLU A 71 24.25 23.44 7.08
C GLU A 71 23.71 22.69 8.29
N GLN A 72 24.60 22.06 9.05
CA GLN A 72 24.25 21.34 10.27
C GLN A 72 25.37 21.51 11.31
N GLY A 73 24.99 21.85 12.53
CA GLY A 73 25.92 22.06 13.63
C GLY A 73 25.25 22.72 14.83
N ASN A 74 25.92 22.70 15.99
CA ASN A 74 25.47 23.41 17.19
C ASN A 74 24.01 23.10 17.63
N GLY A 75 23.55 21.86 17.40
CA GLY A 75 22.19 21.44 17.78
C GLY A 75 21.08 21.93 16.85
N ALA A 76 21.43 22.39 15.64
CA ALA A 76 20.49 22.86 14.61
C ALA A 76 20.91 22.42 13.20
N PHE A 77 19.97 22.52 12.25
CA PHE A 77 20.27 22.44 10.82
C PHE A 77 19.45 23.44 10.01
N SER A 78 19.95 23.79 8.83
CA SER A 78 19.28 24.64 7.84
C SER A 78 19.51 24.10 6.44
N VAL A 79 18.46 24.05 5.63
CA VAL A 79 18.48 23.63 4.23
C VAL A 79 17.82 24.71 3.37
N ARG A 80 18.44 25.10 2.26
CA ARG A 80 17.87 26.05 1.29
C ARG A 80 18.06 25.52 -0.12
N TYR A 81 17.08 25.74 -0.98
CA TYR A 81 17.17 25.42 -2.40
C TYR A 81 16.06 26.11 -3.20
N VAL A 82 16.15 26.05 -4.53
CA VAL A 82 15.06 26.43 -5.44
C VAL A 82 14.66 25.22 -6.29
N ALA A 83 13.37 24.88 -6.27
CA ALA A 83 12.81 23.82 -7.10
C ALA A 83 12.09 24.40 -8.32
N HIS A 84 12.29 23.79 -9.49
CA HIS A 84 11.71 24.23 -10.76
C HIS A 84 10.79 23.18 -11.37
N CYS A 85 9.56 23.59 -11.70
CA CYS A 85 8.63 22.80 -12.52
C CYS A 85 8.41 23.48 -13.88
N LYS A 86 8.28 22.66 -14.92
CA LYS A 86 7.85 23.07 -16.26
C LYS A 86 6.52 22.41 -16.55
N GLY A 87 5.47 23.21 -16.70
CA GLY A 87 4.13 22.73 -17.02
C GLY A 87 3.85 22.77 -18.53
N PRO A 88 2.59 22.49 -18.93
CA PRO A 88 2.12 22.68 -20.29
C PRO A 88 2.34 24.12 -20.77
N GLU A 89 2.39 24.31 -22.09
CA GLU A 89 2.54 25.64 -22.73
C GLU A 89 3.78 26.43 -22.28
N ASP A 90 4.85 25.72 -21.90
CA ASP A 90 6.08 26.27 -21.32
C ASP A 90 5.84 27.14 -20.05
N SER A 91 4.76 26.86 -19.31
CA SER A 91 4.53 27.48 -18.00
C SER A 91 5.63 27.09 -17.02
N ARG A 92 6.07 28.05 -16.20
CA ARG A 92 7.22 27.88 -15.31
C ARG A 92 6.83 28.18 -13.88
N LEU A 93 7.26 27.31 -12.96
CA LEU A 93 7.08 27.53 -11.53
C LEU A 93 8.44 27.38 -10.84
N ALA A 94 8.80 28.38 -10.03
CA ALA A 94 9.95 28.33 -9.15
C ALA A 94 9.47 28.32 -7.69
N ILE A 95 10.03 27.45 -6.87
CA ILE A 95 9.66 27.27 -5.47
C ILE A 95 10.91 27.48 -4.63
N SER A 96 11.00 28.63 -3.96
CA SER A 96 12.08 28.90 -3.00
C SER A 96 11.76 28.22 -1.69
N VAL A 97 12.68 27.39 -1.19
CA VAL A 97 12.49 26.59 0.02
C VAL A 97 13.53 26.94 1.08
N HIS A 98 13.08 27.05 2.33
CA HIS A 98 13.93 27.10 3.51
C HIS A 98 13.39 26.14 4.58
N ILE A 99 14.24 25.23 5.03
CA ILE A 99 13.97 24.31 6.14
C ILE A 99 14.95 24.67 7.24
N ALA A 100 14.47 24.85 8.46
CA ALA A 100 15.32 25.08 9.63
C ALA A 100 14.81 24.25 10.80
N ALA A 101 15.71 23.70 11.61
CA ALA A 101 15.30 23.00 12.81
C ALA A 101 16.29 23.17 13.97
N THR A 102 15.73 23.15 15.18
CA THR A 102 16.41 22.99 16.45
C THR A 102 15.91 21.69 17.10
N GLU A 103 16.35 21.38 18.33
CA GLU A 103 15.85 20.19 19.03
C GLU A 103 14.33 20.17 19.21
N ARG A 104 13.69 21.32 19.40
CA ARG A 104 12.27 21.40 19.76
C ARG A 104 11.37 21.97 18.67
N GLU A 105 11.94 22.39 17.56
CA GLU A 105 11.17 23.05 16.51
C GLU A 105 11.76 22.73 15.14
N LEU A 106 10.89 22.45 14.17
CA LEU A 106 11.21 22.33 12.76
C LEU A 106 10.27 23.22 11.95
N ILE A 107 10.83 24.06 11.10
CA ILE A 107 10.13 24.97 10.21
C ILE A 107 10.45 24.57 8.77
N PHE A 108 9.42 24.40 7.95
CA PHE A 108 9.54 24.17 6.50
C PHE A 108 8.72 25.25 5.78
N GLU A 109 9.40 26.19 5.14
CA GLU A 109 8.83 27.29 4.37
C GLU A 109 9.02 27.08 2.88
N ALA A 110 7.99 27.42 2.11
CA ALA A 110 8.03 27.40 0.66
C ALA A 110 7.31 28.62 0.07
N SER A 111 7.89 29.21 -0.96
CA SER A 111 7.30 30.33 -1.72
C SER A 111 7.32 29.99 -3.20
N ALA A 112 6.15 29.68 -3.76
CA ALA A 112 5.97 29.38 -5.17
C ALA A 112 5.69 30.67 -5.97
N LEU A 113 6.40 30.87 -7.08
CA LEU A 113 6.26 32.02 -7.97
C LEU A 113 6.32 31.57 -9.43
N THR A 114 5.43 32.11 -10.25
CA THR A 114 5.39 31.86 -11.70
C THR A 114 5.33 33.18 -12.46
N PRO A 115 6.15 33.41 -13.50
CA PRO A 115 6.03 34.59 -14.35
C PRO A 115 4.91 34.49 -15.39
N THR A 116 4.43 33.27 -15.69
CA THR A 116 3.46 32.99 -16.78
C THR A 116 2.08 32.60 -16.28
N GLY A 117 1.91 32.42 -14.98
CA GLY A 117 0.81 31.64 -14.42
C GLY A 117 1.10 30.13 -14.48
N PHE A 118 0.38 29.33 -13.70
CA PHE A 118 0.56 27.88 -13.63
C PHE A 118 -0.74 27.16 -13.28
N GLU A 119 -1.20 26.26 -14.16
CA GLU A 119 -2.37 25.41 -13.93
C GLU A 119 -1.97 24.20 -13.08
N THR A 120 -2.72 23.90 -12.02
CA THR A 120 -2.40 22.78 -11.13
C THR A 120 -3.63 22.27 -10.37
N ASN A 121 -3.63 20.97 -9.99
CA ASN A 121 -4.57 20.44 -9.01
C ASN A 121 -4.07 20.65 -7.56
N ARG A 122 -2.75 20.80 -7.37
CA ARG A 122 -2.13 21.04 -6.07
C ARG A 122 -0.76 21.65 -6.24
N CYS A 123 -0.51 22.78 -5.59
CA CYS A 123 0.82 23.32 -5.35
C CYS A 123 0.90 23.65 -3.86
N GLY A 124 1.51 22.76 -3.07
CA GLY A 124 1.62 22.98 -1.63
C GLY A 124 1.96 21.76 -0.79
N PHE A 125 1.98 21.97 0.53
CA PHE A 125 2.39 20.96 1.49
C PHE A 125 1.45 19.75 1.60
N CYS A 126 2.06 18.58 1.73
CA CYS A 126 1.46 17.34 2.21
C CYS A 126 2.29 16.84 3.39
N ILE A 127 1.63 16.53 4.50
CA ILE A 127 2.24 16.05 5.74
C ILE A 127 1.68 14.66 6.01
N LEU A 128 2.57 13.68 6.16
CA LEU A 128 2.22 12.32 6.52
C LEU A 128 2.48 12.11 8.00
N HIS A 129 1.44 11.74 8.74
CA HIS A 129 1.51 11.32 10.12
C HIS A 129 1.64 9.79 10.16
N PRO A 130 2.46 9.21 11.06
CA PRO A 130 2.53 7.75 11.21
C PRO A 130 1.16 7.17 11.57
N ILE A 131 0.98 5.85 11.42
CA ILE A 131 -0.23 5.16 11.92
C ILE A 131 0.07 4.32 13.15
N VAL A 132 1.25 3.71 13.20
CA VAL A 132 1.72 2.92 14.34
C VAL A 132 2.00 3.88 15.49
N GLY A 133 1.36 3.64 16.63
CA GLY A 133 1.51 4.46 17.84
C GLY A 133 0.52 5.62 17.97
N ILE A 134 -0.17 6.04 16.90
CA ILE A 134 -1.14 7.15 16.98
C ILE A 134 -2.55 6.82 16.51
N ALA A 135 -2.79 5.74 15.75
CA ALA A 135 -4.16 5.36 15.40
C ALA A 135 -5.02 5.13 16.66
N GLY A 136 -6.22 5.70 16.70
CA GLY A 136 -7.10 5.68 17.88
C GLY A 136 -6.67 6.59 19.05
N SER A 137 -5.49 7.22 18.98
CA SER A 137 -4.97 8.07 20.05
C SER A 137 -5.68 9.45 20.09
N PRO A 138 -5.72 10.11 21.27
CA PRO A 138 -6.22 11.48 21.38
C PRO A 138 -5.45 12.48 20.52
N ALA A 139 -6.18 13.40 19.90
CA ALA A 139 -5.64 14.51 19.13
C ALA A 139 -6.39 15.80 19.47
N LYS A 140 -5.73 16.93 19.31
CA LYS A 140 -6.34 18.25 19.38
C LYS A 140 -6.20 18.94 18.03
N VAL A 141 -7.32 19.29 17.39
CA VAL A 141 -7.34 19.98 16.10
C VAL A 141 -7.76 21.42 16.32
N GLU A 142 -6.91 22.36 15.89
CA GLU A 142 -7.25 23.78 15.78
C GLU A 142 -7.72 24.03 14.34
N HIS A 143 -8.84 24.71 14.18
CA HIS A 143 -9.41 25.07 12.89
C HIS A 143 -8.98 26.46 12.43
N VAL A 144 -9.16 26.77 11.15
CA VAL A 144 -8.78 28.05 10.55
C VAL A 144 -9.54 29.25 11.13
N ASP A 145 -10.70 29.03 11.74
CA ASP A 145 -11.50 30.04 12.46
C ASP A 145 -11.04 30.24 13.92
N GLY A 146 -10.04 29.49 14.37
CA GLY A 146 -9.50 29.52 15.73
C GLY A 146 -10.24 28.62 16.73
N SER A 147 -11.30 27.92 16.31
CA SER A 147 -11.95 26.92 17.16
C SER A 147 -11.03 25.71 17.38
N VAL A 148 -11.17 25.05 18.53
CA VAL A 148 -10.32 23.92 18.92
C VAL A 148 -11.19 22.76 19.36
N ASN A 149 -10.95 21.59 18.76
CA ASN A 149 -11.65 20.36 19.04
C ASN A 149 -10.71 19.30 19.62
N GLU A 150 -11.07 18.76 20.79
CA GLU A 150 -10.48 17.52 21.28
C GLU A 150 -11.15 16.33 20.59
N THR A 151 -10.35 15.46 20.00
CA THR A 151 -10.81 14.35 19.15
C THR A 151 -9.84 13.18 19.23
N ARG A 152 -9.96 12.21 18.32
CA ARG A 152 -9.04 11.09 18.17
C ARG A 152 -8.71 10.87 16.70
N PHE A 153 -7.49 10.41 16.42
CA PHE A 153 -7.22 9.80 15.12
C PHE A 153 -8.16 8.61 14.91
N PRO A 154 -8.71 8.42 13.71
CA PRO A 154 -9.57 7.27 13.43
C PRO A 154 -8.86 5.95 13.73
N ASP A 155 -9.38 5.13 14.63
CA ASP A 155 -8.85 3.77 14.84
C ASP A 155 -9.19 2.89 13.63
N ARG A 156 -10.50 2.79 13.34
CA ARG A 156 -11.04 2.25 12.09
C ARG A 156 -10.82 3.25 10.95
N ILE A 157 -10.62 2.73 9.75
CA ILE A 157 -10.30 3.56 8.59
C ILE A 157 -11.52 4.38 8.19
N ASP A 158 -11.38 5.71 8.23
CA ASP A 158 -12.43 6.62 7.80
C ASP A 158 -12.46 6.68 6.26
N PRO A 159 -13.61 6.41 5.59
CA PRO A 159 -13.69 6.45 4.13
C PRO A 159 -13.54 7.86 3.53
N TRP A 160 -13.68 8.91 4.35
CA TRP A 160 -13.70 10.31 3.94
C TRP A 160 -12.62 11.14 4.67
N GLN A 161 -12.78 12.47 4.71
CA GLN A 161 -11.87 13.33 5.46
C GLN A 161 -12.21 13.31 6.96
N PRO A 162 -11.37 12.74 7.84
CA PRO A 162 -11.63 12.75 9.28
C PRO A 162 -11.61 14.16 9.88
N PHE A 163 -10.73 15.04 9.38
CA PHE A 163 -10.59 16.42 9.85
C PHE A 163 -10.56 17.38 8.67
N LYS A 164 -11.29 18.49 8.79
CA LYS A 164 -11.38 19.55 7.78
C LYS A 164 -11.01 20.90 8.38
N ASP A 165 -10.78 21.88 7.53
CA ASP A 165 -10.55 23.27 7.92
C ASP A 165 -9.46 23.45 8.97
N MET A 166 -8.37 22.69 8.83
CA MET A 166 -7.31 22.55 9.84
C MET A 166 -6.29 23.69 9.78
N ARG A 167 -5.89 24.18 10.95
CA ARG A 167 -4.76 25.08 11.19
C ARG A 167 -3.62 24.42 11.95
N ALA A 168 -3.93 23.56 12.92
CA ALA A 168 -2.94 22.77 13.64
C ALA A 168 -3.51 21.42 14.09
N ILE A 169 -2.64 20.42 14.24
CA ILE A 169 -2.96 19.17 14.93
C ILE A 169 -1.89 18.86 15.97
N THR A 170 -2.34 18.59 17.20
CA THR A 170 -1.48 18.18 18.31
C THR A 170 -1.75 16.73 18.69
N HIS A 171 -0.70 15.94 18.88
CA HIS A 171 -0.81 14.56 19.37
C HIS A 171 0.31 14.22 20.35
N GLN A 172 0.10 13.17 21.14
CA GLN A 172 1.13 12.64 22.04
C GLN A 172 2.05 11.70 21.26
N VAL A 173 3.35 11.96 21.31
CA VAL A 173 4.37 11.10 20.66
C VAL A 173 4.76 9.95 21.58
N LEU A 174 4.95 10.27 22.87
CA LEU A 174 5.21 9.33 23.96
C LEU A 174 4.77 9.98 25.28
N PRO A 175 4.67 9.23 26.39
CA PRO A 175 4.25 9.81 27.67
C PRO A 175 5.07 11.05 28.05
N GLY A 176 4.38 12.19 28.24
CA GLY A 176 5.01 13.47 28.59
C GLY A 176 5.66 14.25 27.44
N VAL A 177 5.55 13.79 26.19
CA VAL A 177 5.98 14.51 24.98
C VAL A 177 4.83 14.64 23.99
N SER A 178 4.52 15.87 23.59
CA SER A 178 3.51 16.16 22.57
C SER A 178 4.14 16.89 21.38
N ALA A 179 3.65 16.63 20.19
CA ALA A 179 4.01 17.33 18.97
C ALA A 179 2.79 18.11 18.45
N GLU A 180 2.98 19.41 18.18
CA GLU A 180 2.02 20.24 17.44
C GLU A 180 2.57 20.47 16.04
N CYS A 181 1.79 20.12 15.01
CA CYS A 181 2.08 20.45 13.62
C CYS A 181 1.11 21.56 13.20
N ARG A 182 1.63 22.78 13.01
CA ARG A 182 0.91 23.96 12.54
C ARG A 182 1.17 24.17 11.06
N MET A 183 0.10 24.46 10.32
CA MET A 183 0.13 24.65 8.88
C MET A 183 -0.35 26.05 8.54
N GLU A 184 0.37 26.80 7.70
CA GLU A 184 0.07 28.19 7.37
C GLU A 184 0.12 28.42 5.85
N GLY A 185 -0.58 29.46 5.40
CA GLY A 185 -0.64 29.87 3.99
C GLY A 185 -1.90 29.46 3.25
N ASP A 186 -2.67 28.52 3.78
CA ASP A 186 -3.99 28.11 3.25
C ASP A 186 -4.77 27.29 4.30
N THR A 187 -5.91 26.73 3.88
CA THR A 187 -6.70 25.73 4.60
C THR A 187 -6.24 24.31 4.28
N PHE A 188 -6.11 23.48 5.31
CA PHE A 188 -5.70 22.08 5.19
C PHE A 188 -6.82 21.14 5.60
N GLU A 189 -6.83 19.93 5.07
CA GLU A 189 -7.69 18.84 5.55
C GLU A 189 -6.92 17.53 5.59
N MET A 190 -7.46 16.55 6.33
CA MET A 190 -6.86 15.23 6.50
C MET A 190 -7.60 14.19 5.66
N GLU A 191 -6.85 13.25 5.12
CA GLU A 191 -7.32 11.98 4.57
C GLU A 191 -6.67 10.82 5.33
N ASP A 192 -7.44 9.77 5.54
CA ASP A 192 -6.94 8.50 6.04
C ASP A 192 -6.40 7.66 4.87
N GLN A 193 -5.09 7.74 4.63
CA GLN A 193 -4.50 7.09 3.45
C GLN A 193 -4.43 5.57 3.56
N ARG A 194 -4.76 5.00 4.73
CA ARG A 194 -4.87 3.55 4.90
C ARG A 194 -5.95 2.94 4.00
N ASN A 195 -6.91 3.74 3.50
CA ASN A 195 -7.83 3.31 2.45
C ASN A 195 -7.10 2.73 1.23
N TRP A 196 -5.97 3.32 0.84
CA TRP A 196 -5.11 2.90 -0.27
C TRP A 196 -3.92 2.04 0.17
N SER A 197 -3.95 1.49 1.39
CA SER A 197 -2.84 0.79 2.04
C SER A 197 -1.60 1.62 2.38
N ASP A 198 -1.60 2.94 2.12
CA ASP A 198 -0.53 3.79 2.62
C ASP A 198 -0.56 3.81 4.15
N ALA A 199 0.60 3.66 4.77
CA ALA A 199 0.71 3.64 6.22
C ALA A 199 0.81 5.06 6.81
N SER A 200 -0.14 5.93 6.48
CA SER A 200 -0.19 7.29 7.03
C SER A 200 -1.59 7.88 7.10
N TYR A 201 -1.77 8.85 7.99
CA TYR A 201 -2.77 9.90 7.78
C TYR A 201 -2.10 11.04 7.02
N LYS A 202 -2.78 11.63 6.04
CA LYS A 202 -2.22 12.73 5.26
C LYS A 202 -2.99 14.00 5.49
N THR A 203 -2.31 15.03 5.94
CA THR A 203 -2.82 16.39 5.90
C THR A 203 -2.32 17.09 4.65
N TYR A 204 -3.20 17.73 3.88
CA TYR A 204 -2.85 18.36 2.60
C TYR A 204 -3.58 19.67 2.38
N VAL A 205 -2.98 20.49 1.52
CA VAL A 205 -3.58 21.68 0.91
C VAL A 205 -3.90 21.42 -0.56
N ARG A 206 -4.91 22.05 -1.17
CA ARG A 206 -6.08 22.72 -0.57
C ARG A 206 -7.24 21.71 -0.47
N PRO A 207 -8.39 22.04 0.16
CA PRO A 207 -9.50 21.11 0.29
C PRO A 207 -9.98 20.54 -1.06
N LEU A 208 -10.21 19.22 -1.11
CA LEU A 208 -10.75 18.46 -2.24
C LEU A 208 -12.24 18.75 -2.49
N ALA A 209 -12.83 19.82 -1.94
CA ALA A 209 -14.16 20.27 -2.33
C ALA A 209 -14.11 21.51 -3.25
N LEU A 210 -12.96 22.20 -3.33
CA LEU A 210 -12.80 23.39 -4.15
C LEU A 210 -12.51 23.03 -5.61
N PRO A 211 -12.93 23.81 -6.62
CA PRO A 211 -12.75 23.44 -8.04
C PRO A 211 -11.30 23.10 -8.44
N TRP A 212 -11.13 22.13 -9.33
CA TRP A 212 -9.83 21.78 -9.94
C TRP A 212 -9.96 21.54 -11.46
N PRO A 213 -8.89 21.75 -12.25
CA PRO A 213 -7.64 22.41 -11.84
C PRO A 213 -7.87 23.90 -11.48
N TYR A 214 -6.90 24.53 -10.84
CA TYR A 214 -6.90 25.97 -10.55
C TYR A 214 -5.63 26.64 -11.08
N GLN A 215 -5.68 27.97 -11.20
CA GLN A 215 -4.58 28.78 -11.72
C GLN A 215 -3.84 29.52 -10.60
N ILE A 216 -2.51 29.39 -10.55
CA ILE A 216 -1.64 30.30 -9.81
C ILE A 216 -1.41 31.54 -10.68
N ALA A 217 -1.68 32.73 -10.14
CA ALA A 217 -1.52 33.98 -10.87
C ALA A 217 -0.06 34.30 -11.18
N ALA A 218 0.18 34.97 -12.32
CA ALA A 218 1.50 35.40 -12.71
C ALA A 218 2.03 36.49 -11.77
N ASN A 219 3.28 36.37 -11.34
CA ASN A 219 4.02 37.30 -10.50
C ASN A 219 3.46 37.51 -9.08
N GLU A 220 2.57 36.63 -8.62
CA GLU A 220 2.06 36.63 -7.26
C GLU A 220 2.62 35.43 -6.47
N PRO A 221 3.42 35.66 -5.42
CA PRO A 221 4.00 34.56 -4.66
C PRO A 221 2.95 33.91 -3.75
N VAL A 222 2.83 32.58 -3.84
CA VAL A 222 2.06 31.77 -2.89
C VAL A 222 3.01 31.26 -1.82
N ARG A 223 2.78 31.66 -0.56
CA ARG A 223 3.65 31.33 0.57
C ARG A 223 2.95 30.37 1.53
N GLN A 224 3.65 29.33 1.92
CA GLN A 224 3.17 28.37 2.91
C GLN A 224 4.28 28.03 3.89
N ARG A 225 3.88 27.65 5.11
CA ARG A 225 4.81 27.29 6.19
C ARG A 225 4.24 26.18 7.05
N ILE A 226 5.07 25.18 7.34
CA ILE A 226 4.79 24.14 8.32
C ILE A 226 5.73 24.34 9.52
N VAL A 227 5.16 24.35 10.72
CA VAL A 227 5.92 24.41 11.98
C VAL A 227 5.57 23.19 12.82
N LEU A 228 6.55 22.34 13.07
CA LEU A 228 6.46 21.24 14.02
C LEU A 228 7.13 21.66 15.33
N SER A 229 6.36 21.77 16.40
CA SER A 229 6.85 22.11 17.74
C SER A 229 6.73 20.93 18.69
N ILE A 230 7.82 20.58 19.38
CA ILE A 230 7.86 19.52 20.39
C ILE A 230 7.82 20.14 21.78
N ARG A 231 6.82 19.73 22.57
CA ARG A 231 6.69 20.11 23.98
C ARG A 231 6.94 18.89 24.85
N GLU A 232 7.86 19.05 25.79
CA GLU A 232 8.25 18.00 26.73
C GLU A 232 8.01 18.48 28.16
N ALA A 233 7.14 17.78 28.87
CA ALA A 233 6.81 18.02 30.27
C ALA A 233 7.55 17.05 31.23
N ARG A 234 8.41 16.17 30.69
CA ARG A 234 9.23 15.24 31.48
C ARG A 234 10.26 16.02 32.31
N SER A 235 10.23 15.89 33.63
CA SER A 235 11.29 16.38 34.53
C SER A 235 12.34 15.29 34.72
N GLY A 236 13.50 15.42 34.05
CA GLY A 236 14.63 14.51 34.18
C GLY A 236 15.05 13.86 32.86
N GLN A 237 16.36 13.70 32.67
CA GLN A 237 16.93 12.93 31.58
C GLN A 237 16.60 11.45 31.77
N THR A 238 15.43 11.02 31.33
CA THR A 238 15.31 9.65 30.83
C THR A 238 15.96 9.67 29.46
N THR A 239 17.23 9.26 29.41
CA THR A 239 17.80 8.67 28.19
C THR A 239 16.82 7.59 27.77
N ALA A 240 15.96 7.86 26.78
CA ALA A 240 15.40 6.76 26.01
C ALA A 240 16.61 5.98 25.54
N ALA A 241 16.58 4.66 25.76
CA ALA A 241 17.63 3.80 25.29
C ALA A 241 17.88 4.17 23.83
N CYS A 242 19.04 4.77 23.55
CA CYS A 242 19.65 4.60 22.24
C CYS A 242 19.45 3.12 21.97
N SER A 243 18.67 2.77 20.94
CA SER A 243 18.73 1.44 20.41
C SER A 243 20.13 1.30 19.84
N THR A 244 21.08 1.04 20.74
CA THR A 244 22.33 0.37 20.42
C THR A 244 21.94 -0.76 19.52
N ALA A 245 22.67 -0.94 18.42
CA ALA A 245 22.53 -1.99 17.43
C ALA A 245 22.59 -3.39 18.07
N GLY A 246 21.59 -3.74 18.86
CA GLY A 246 21.35 -5.02 19.46
C GLY A 246 20.46 -5.84 18.53
N ALA A 247 20.51 -7.15 18.69
CA ALA A 247 19.70 -8.06 17.90
C ALA A 247 18.20 -7.75 18.10
N ILE A 248 17.43 -7.78 17.00
CA ILE A 248 15.98 -7.68 17.02
C ILE A 248 15.45 -8.95 17.67
N ARG A 249 14.77 -8.80 18.80
CA ARG A 249 14.24 -9.93 19.56
C ARG A 249 12.90 -10.36 19.00
N LEU A 250 12.77 -11.66 18.75
CA LEU A 250 11.51 -12.30 18.40
C LEU A 250 11.03 -13.15 19.58
N GLU A 251 9.74 -13.07 19.88
CA GLU A 251 9.09 -13.83 20.95
C GLU A 251 7.80 -14.48 20.43
N PRO A 252 7.39 -15.65 20.97
CA PRO A 252 6.07 -16.21 20.69
C PRO A 252 4.98 -15.20 21.04
N GLY A 253 4.02 -15.00 20.12
CA GLY A 253 2.83 -14.18 20.36
C GLY A 253 1.69 -14.98 20.96
N GLU A 254 0.61 -14.29 21.31
CA GLU A 254 -0.61 -14.90 21.89
C GLU A 254 -1.65 -15.30 20.84
N HIS A 255 -1.55 -14.73 19.63
CA HIS A 255 -2.49 -14.98 18.55
C HIS A 255 -2.15 -16.26 17.79
N SER A 256 -3.19 -16.95 17.33
CA SER A 256 -3.07 -18.17 16.53
C SER A 256 -4.28 -18.34 15.62
N GLY A 257 -4.14 -19.14 14.56
CA GLY A 257 -5.23 -19.40 13.63
C GLY A 257 -4.84 -20.43 12.58
N THR A 258 -5.54 -20.39 11.45
CA THR A 258 -5.28 -21.27 10.30
C THR A 258 -4.73 -20.46 9.14
N MET A 259 -3.72 -20.98 8.45
CA MET A 259 -3.16 -20.34 7.27
C MET A 259 -4.20 -20.29 6.14
N PRO A 260 -4.39 -19.15 5.46
CA PRO A 260 -5.40 -19.00 4.43
C PRO A 260 -5.08 -19.87 3.20
N ALA A 261 -6.08 -20.11 2.36
CA ALA A 261 -5.84 -20.60 1.02
C ALA A 261 -4.99 -19.59 0.23
N ILE A 262 -4.07 -20.07 -0.62
CA ILE A 262 -3.28 -19.21 -1.50
C ILE A 262 -3.83 -19.28 -2.92
N GLY A 263 -4.08 -18.10 -3.49
CA GLY A 263 -4.61 -17.95 -4.84
C GLY A 263 -3.56 -17.44 -5.84
N LEU A 264 -3.78 -17.76 -7.12
CA LEU A 264 -3.12 -17.11 -8.26
C LEU A 264 -4.15 -16.51 -9.22
N ILE A 265 -3.92 -15.27 -9.66
CA ILE A 265 -4.74 -14.64 -10.69
C ILE A 265 -4.31 -15.10 -12.09
N VAL A 266 -5.29 -15.33 -12.96
CA VAL A 266 -5.13 -15.61 -14.38
C VAL A 266 -5.93 -14.56 -15.16
N ALA A 267 -5.22 -13.69 -15.88
CA ALA A 267 -5.83 -12.78 -16.84
C ALA A 267 -6.07 -13.50 -18.18
N PRO A 268 -7.09 -13.12 -18.96
CA PRO A 268 -7.34 -13.71 -20.28
C PRO A 268 -6.12 -13.72 -21.20
N ASP A 269 -5.39 -12.60 -21.29
CA ASP A 269 -4.19 -12.48 -22.13
C ASP A 269 -3.03 -13.41 -21.72
N GLU A 270 -3.05 -13.88 -20.47
CA GLU A 270 -2.03 -14.75 -19.90
C GLU A 270 -2.43 -16.24 -19.94
N ALA A 271 -3.68 -16.57 -20.30
CA ALA A 271 -4.22 -17.92 -20.15
C ALA A 271 -3.41 -18.99 -20.92
N LYS A 272 -2.97 -18.66 -22.14
CA LYS A 272 -2.12 -19.56 -22.95
C LYS A 272 -0.72 -19.76 -22.35
N ALA A 273 -0.13 -18.70 -21.78
CA ALA A 273 1.14 -18.80 -21.09
C ALA A 273 1.02 -19.67 -19.82
N VAL A 274 -0.10 -19.53 -19.10
CA VAL A 274 -0.43 -20.38 -17.94
C VAL A 274 -0.56 -21.86 -18.34
N LEU A 275 -1.24 -22.18 -19.45
CA LEU A 275 -1.35 -23.54 -19.97
C LEU A 275 0.04 -24.13 -20.32
N ALA A 276 0.92 -23.32 -20.91
CA ALA A 276 2.29 -23.73 -21.19
C ALA A 276 3.10 -23.98 -19.90
N ALA A 277 2.83 -23.23 -18.83
CA ALA A 277 3.47 -23.34 -17.53
C ALA A 277 2.79 -24.32 -16.55
N ARG A 278 2.00 -25.29 -17.05
CA ARG A 278 1.21 -26.23 -16.22
C ARG A 278 2.02 -27.00 -15.16
N ASP A 279 3.28 -27.34 -15.47
CA ASP A 279 4.13 -28.10 -14.55
C ASP A 279 4.58 -27.23 -13.38
N LEU A 280 4.83 -25.93 -13.63
CA LEU A 280 5.11 -24.93 -12.59
C LEU A 280 3.86 -24.69 -11.74
N LEU A 281 2.68 -24.55 -12.36
CA LEU A 281 1.41 -24.43 -11.63
C LEU A 281 1.19 -25.61 -10.68
N SER A 282 1.40 -26.84 -11.16
CA SER A 282 1.32 -28.06 -10.34
C SER A 282 2.36 -28.07 -9.20
N GLY A 283 3.58 -27.59 -9.47
CA GLY A 283 4.65 -27.51 -8.49
C GLY A 283 4.47 -26.44 -7.42
N ILE A 284 3.71 -25.38 -7.70
CA ILE A 284 3.30 -24.36 -6.72
C ILE A 284 2.11 -24.86 -5.90
N ALA A 285 1.19 -25.59 -6.53
CA ALA A 285 -0.02 -26.14 -5.95
C ALA A 285 -0.85 -25.10 -5.15
N PRO A 286 -1.25 -23.96 -5.76
CA PRO A 286 -2.16 -23.03 -5.07
C PRO A 286 -3.50 -23.71 -4.77
N GLN A 287 -4.24 -23.22 -3.78
CA GLN A 287 -5.55 -23.76 -3.44
C GLN A 287 -6.68 -23.14 -4.28
N GLU A 288 -6.43 -21.98 -4.88
CA GLU A 288 -7.42 -21.23 -5.66
C GLU A 288 -6.80 -20.69 -6.96
N LEU A 289 -7.54 -20.76 -8.06
CA LEU A 289 -7.29 -19.95 -9.25
C LEU A 289 -8.39 -18.90 -9.39
N LEU A 290 -7.98 -17.65 -9.55
CA LEU A 290 -8.85 -16.51 -9.74
C LEU A 290 -8.78 -16.10 -11.21
N PHE A 291 -9.90 -16.15 -11.91
CA PHE A 291 -9.99 -15.83 -13.34
C PHE A 291 -10.67 -14.48 -13.51
N HIS A 292 -10.03 -13.54 -14.21
CA HIS A 292 -10.63 -12.24 -14.46
C HIS A 292 -11.45 -12.23 -15.75
N PHE A 293 -12.68 -11.72 -15.69
CA PHE A 293 -13.56 -11.59 -16.84
C PHE A 293 -14.21 -10.21 -16.88
N ASP A 294 -14.13 -9.58 -18.04
CA ASP A 294 -14.56 -8.20 -18.29
C ASP A 294 -15.05 -8.10 -19.74
N PRO A 295 -16.37 -8.17 -19.98
CA PRO A 295 -16.92 -8.04 -21.32
C PRO A 295 -16.54 -6.71 -22.00
N LYS A 296 -16.32 -5.63 -21.23
CA LYS A 296 -15.92 -4.33 -21.80
C LYS A 296 -14.49 -4.32 -22.32
N ALA A 297 -13.66 -5.23 -21.85
CA ALA A 297 -12.31 -5.47 -22.38
C ALA A 297 -12.32 -6.44 -23.59
N GLY A 298 -13.49 -6.88 -24.05
CA GLY A 298 -13.64 -7.83 -25.16
C GLY A 298 -13.52 -9.30 -24.74
N HIS A 299 -13.54 -9.60 -23.43
CA HIS A 299 -13.54 -10.98 -22.95
C HIS A 299 -14.89 -11.66 -23.27
N GLY A 300 -14.82 -12.86 -23.86
CA GLY A 300 -16.00 -13.64 -24.24
C GLY A 300 -15.77 -15.15 -24.11
N THR A 301 -16.51 -15.94 -24.87
CA THR A 301 -16.45 -17.43 -24.82
C THR A 301 -15.03 -17.99 -24.95
N ASP A 302 -14.18 -17.43 -25.82
CA ASP A 302 -12.81 -17.92 -26.03
C ASP A 302 -11.96 -17.84 -24.75
N ALA A 303 -12.07 -16.73 -24.00
CA ALA A 303 -11.39 -16.58 -22.71
C ALA A 303 -11.89 -17.61 -21.69
N LEU A 304 -13.21 -17.87 -21.67
CA LEU A 304 -13.80 -18.87 -20.79
C LEU A 304 -13.41 -20.31 -21.17
N GLN A 305 -13.17 -20.59 -22.45
CA GLN A 305 -12.65 -21.89 -22.91
C GLN A 305 -11.21 -22.11 -22.43
N ASP A 306 -10.37 -21.08 -22.54
CA ASP A 306 -9.00 -21.14 -22.01
C ASP A 306 -9.03 -21.33 -20.47
N PHE A 307 -9.93 -20.65 -19.76
CA PHE A 307 -10.11 -20.84 -18.32
C PHE A 307 -10.59 -22.25 -17.95
N ALA A 308 -11.51 -22.84 -18.72
CA ALA A 308 -11.93 -24.22 -18.53
C ALA A 308 -10.77 -25.20 -18.71
N ALA A 309 -9.92 -24.99 -19.72
CA ALA A 309 -8.75 -25.81 -19.96
C ALA A 309 -7.75 -25.73 -18.79
N ILE A 310 -7.51 -24.53 -18.24
CA ILE A 310 -6.63 -24.34 -17.07
C ILE A 310 -7.25 -24.98 -15.82
N ALA A 311 -8.53 -24.75 -15.57
CA ALA A 311 -9.24 -25.27 -14.41
C ALA A 311 -9.25 -26.82 -14.39
N ALA A 312 -9.35 -27.47 -15.56
CA ALA A 312 -9.27 -28.92 -15.68
C ALA A 312 -7.90 -29.52 -15.28
N LEU A 313 -6.82 -28.72 -15.36
CA LEU A 313 -5.48 -29.11 -14.92
C LEU A 313 -5.23 -28.82 -13.43
N HIS A 314 -6.09 -28.00 -12.81
CA HIS A 314 -5.91 -27.53 -11.45
C HIS A 314 -6.68 -28.40 -10.45
N ARG A 315 -6.03 -28.80 -9.36
CA ARG A 315 -6.65 -29.63 -8.31
C ARG A 315 -7.41 -28.83 -7.24
N GLY A 316 -7.14 -27.54 -7.13
CA GLY A 316 -7.79 -26.65 -6.18
C GLY A 316 -9.11 -26.12 -6.73
N ARG A 317 -9.56 -25.01 -6.15
CA ARG A 317 -10.81 -24.34 -6.51
C ARG A 317 -10.58 -23.30 -7.59
N SER A 318 -11.65 -22.91 -8.26
CA SER A 318 -11.68 -21.84 -9.24
C SER A 318 -12.74 -20.79 -8.87
N THR A 319 -12.35 -19.52 -8.96
CA THR A 319 -13.25 -18.37 -8.80
C THR A 319 -13.20 -17.52 -10.07
N LEU A 320 -14.36 -17.10 -10.58
CA LEU A 320 -14.46 -16.14 -11.67
C LEU A 320 -14.78 -14.74 -11.11
N GLU A 321 -13.91 -13.76 -11.34
CA GLU A 321 -14.22 -12.34 -11.16
C GLU A 321 -14.94 -11.80 -12.39
N ILE A 322 -16.11 -11.20 -12.20
CA ILE A 322 -16.91 -10.58 -13.25
C ILE A 322 -16.97 -9.08 -12.99
N ALA A 323 -16.37 -8.29 -13.89
CA ALA A 323 -16.65 -6.86 -14.03
C ALA A 323 -17.91 -6.69 -14.87
N LEU A 324 -19.07 -6.64 -14.22
CA LEU A 324 -20.38 -6.58 -14.89
C LEU A 324 -20.54 -5.22 -15.60
N PRO A 325 -20.76 -5.15 -16.94
CA PRO A 325 -20.83 -3.88 -17.65
C PRO A 325 -21.88 -2.90 -17.11
N CYS A 326 -23.06 -3.41 -16.74
CA CYS A 326 -24.24 -2.63 -16.33
C CYS A 326 -24.71 -1.64 -17.43
N GLU A 327 -24.58 -2.03 -18.70
CA GLU A 327 -25.12 -1.30 -19.87
C GLU A 327 -26.53 -1.77 -20.23
N GLN A 328 -26.90 -2.98 -19.80
CA GLN A 328 -28.24 -3.54 -19.81
C GLN A 328 -28.66 -3.93 -18.38
N SER A 329 -29.86 -4.50 -18.22
CA SER A 329 -30.29 -5.00 -16.92
C SER A 329 -29.30 -6.07 -16.41
N PRO A 330 -28.96 -6.10 -15.10
CA PRO A 330 -28.06 -7.10 -14.55
C PRO A 330 -28.46 -8.53 -14.90
N ALA A 331 -29.77 -8.83 -14.91
CA ALA A 331 -30.31 -10.14 -15.29
C ALA A 331 -30.00 -10.54 -16.74
N SER A 332 -30.06 -9.60 -17.69
CA SER A 332 -29.74 -9.87 -19.09
C SER A 332 -28.25 -10.16 -19.28
N GLU A 333 -27.40 -9.35 -18.67
CA GLU A 333 -25.95 -9.50 -18.78
C GLU A 333 -25.45 -10.77 -18.09
N THR A 334 -25.95 -11.08 -16.89
CA THR A 334 -25.58 -12.34 -16.21
C THR A 334 -26.03 -13.55 -17.01
N ALA A 335 -27.23 -13.53 -17.61
CA ALA A 335 -27.73 -14.63 -18.44
C ALA A 335 -26.87 -14.87 -19.68
N GLU A 336 -26.41 -13.80 -20.35
CA GLU A 336 -25.50 -13.92 -21.48
C GLU A 336 -24.14 -14.50 -21.07
N ILE A 337 -23.56 -14.03 -19.96
CA ILE A 337 -22.32 -14.59 -19.41
C ILE A 337 -22.50 -16.07 -19.06
N ALA A 338 -23.62 -16.46 -18.44
CA ALA A 338 -23.91 -17.85 -18.12
C ALA A 338 -24.01 -18.74 -19.35
N LYS A 339 -24.60 -18.24 -20.45
CA LYS A 339 -24.64 -18.94 -21.74
C LYS A 339 -23.24 -19.13 -22.32
N GLN A 340 -22.37 -18.12 -22.23
CA GLN A 340 -20.98 -18.23 -22.68
C GLN A 340 -20.19 -19.23 -21.82
N MET A 341 -20.38 -19.21 -20.50
CA MET A 341 -19.79 -20.21 -19.58
C MET A 341 -20.24 -21.62 -19.92
N GLN A 342 -21.53 -21.82 -20.19
CA GLN A 342 -22.07 -23.11 -20.60
C GLN A 342 -21.47 -23.57 -21.94
N ALA A 343 -21.38 -22.68 -22.94
CA ALA A 343 -20.78 -22.98 -24.23
C ALA A 343 -19.29 -23.33 -24.13
N ALA A 344 -18.57 -22.70 -23.20
CA ALA A 344 -17.17 -22.99 -22.90
C ALA A 344 -16.95 -24.24 -22.05
N GLY A 345 -18.01 -24.80 -21.45
CA GLY A 345 -17.89 -25.87 -20.45
C GLY A 345 -17.20 -25.42 -19.16
N PHE A 346 -17.20 -24.11 -18.86
CA PHE A 346 -16.57 -23.56 -17.67
C PHE A 346 -17.57 -23.44 -16.52
N ARG A 347 -17.28 -24.10 -15.39
CA ARG A 347 -18.09 -24.02 -14.18
C ARG A 347 -17.20 -23.80 -12.95
N PRO A 348 -16.97 -22.55 -12.52
CA PRO A 348 -16.15 -22.26 -11.36
C PRO A 348 -16.84 -22.66 -10.06
N ASN A 349 -16.08 -22.81 -8.98
CA ASN A 349 -16.59 -23.06 -7.64
C ASN A 349 -17.26 -21.82 -7.03
N ALA A 350 -16.80 -20.63 -7.41
CA ALA A 350 -17.34 -19.35 -6.97
C ALA A 350 -17.32 -18.29 -8.06
N ILE A 351 -18.17 -17.28 -7.91
CA ILE A 351 -18.16 -16.05 -8.71
C ILE A 351 -18.05 -14.87 -7.75
N MET A 352 -17.12 -13.97 -8.02
CA MET A 352 -17.12 -12.62 -7.45
C MET A 352 -17.64 -11.66 -8.52
N ILE A 353 -18.73 -10.96 -8.26
CA ILE A 353 -19.32 -10.04 -9.23
C ILE A 353 -19.39 -8.62 -8.67
N SER A 354 -18.99 -7.65 -9.48
CA SER A 354 -19.04 -6.23 -9.15
C SER A 354 -19.38 -5.45 -10.42
N PRO A 355 -20.18 -4.37 -10.33
CA PRO A 355 -20.32 -3.43 -11.44
C PRO A 355 -18.95 -2.93 -11.90
N SER A 356 -18.75 -2.89 -13.22
CA SER A 356 -17.52 -2.41 -13.86
C SER A 356 -17.24 -0.95 -13.48
N VAL A 357 -18.29 -0.15 -13.29
CA VAL A 357 -18.19 1.26 -12.94
C VAL A 357 -17.61 1.50 -11.54
N ASP A 358 -17.83 0.57 -10.60
CA ASP A 358 -17.31 0.65 -9.23
C ASP A 358 -15.80 0.34 -9.14
N ARG A 359 -15.17 0.01 -10.28
CA ARG A 359 -13.70 -0.08 -10.38
C ARG A 359 -13.03 1.30 -10.38
N GLN A 360 -13.80 2.35 -10.63
CA GLN A 360 -13.34 3.75 -10.57
C GLN A 360 -13.72 4.37 -9.23
N SER A 361 -12.80 5.15 -8.68
CA SER A 361 -13.03 5.86 -7.43
C SER A 361 -13.89 7.09 -7.67
N THR A 362 -14.75 7.41 -6.71
CA THR A 362 -15.52 8.67 -6.69
C THR A 362 -14.95 9.55 -5.56
N PRO A 363 -14.10 10.55 -5.88
CA PRO A 363 -13.53 11.45 -4.87
C PRO A 363 -14.59 12.29 -4.16
N PRO A 364 -14.29 12.83 -2.97
CA PRO A 364 -15.15 13.82 -2.30
C PRO A 364 -15.60 14.94 -3.25
N GLY A 365 -16.87 15.33 -3.17
CA GLY A 365 -17.46 16.37 -4.02
C GLY A 365 -17.81 15.93 -5.46
N SER A 366 -17.45 14.72 -5.87
CA SER A 366 -17.80 14.20 -7.20
C SER A 366 -19.20 13.57 -7.23
N LYS A 367 -19.88 13.65 -8.38
CA LYS A 367 -21.12 12.90 -8.59
C LYS A 367 -20.79 11.43 -8.80
N TRP A 368 -21.44 10.54 -8.04
CA TRP A 368 -21.33 9.10 -8.28
C TRP A 368 -21.85 8.76 -9.67
N PRO A 369 -21.14 7.90 -10.42
CA PRO A 369 -21.60 7.46 -11.72
C PRO A 369 -22.87 6.62 -11.57
N GLU A 370 -23.69 6.59 -12.63
CA GLU A 370 -24.88 5.74 -12.64
C GLU A 370 -24.49 4.27 -12.55
N CYS A 371 -25.15 3.55 -11.65
CA CYS A 371 -24.92 2.15 -11.37
C CYS A 371 -26.24 1.55 -10.86
N PRO A 372 -26.67 0.37 -11.35
CA PRO A 372 -27.77 -0.36 -10.73
C PRO A 372 -27.52 -0.59 -9.24
N PRO A 373 -28.56 -0.68 -8.41
CA PRO A 373 -28.43 -1.09 -7.01
C PRO A 373 -27.70 -2.44 -6.89
N LEU A 374 -26.80 -2.56 -5.91
CA LEU A 374 -25.98 -3.76 -5.75
C LEU A 374 -26.85 -4.98 -5.40
N GLU A 375 -27.98 -4.77 -4.73
CA GLU A 375 -28.99 -5.78 -4.43
C GLU A 375 -29.56 -6.41 -5.70
N GLU A 376 -29.77 -5.63 -6.76
CA GLU A 376 -30.25 -6.12 -8.06
C GLU A 376 -29.18 -6.95 -8.75
N VAL A 377 -27.92 -6.49 -8.72
CA VAL A 377 -26.76 -7.21 -9.28
C VAL A 377 -26.60 -8.57 -8.61
N TYR A 378 -26.65 -8.63 -7.28
CA TYR A 378 -26.50 -9.90 -6.55
C TYR A 378 -27.73 -10.80 -6.68
N THR A 379 -28.93 -10.24 -6.76
CA THR A 379 -30.14 -11.03 -7.03
C THR A 379 -30.06 -11.70 -8.40
N ALA A 380 -29.71 -10.96 -9.46
CA ALA A 380 -29.52 -11.49 -10.80
C ALA A 380 -28.43 -12.58 -10.84
N ALA A 381 -27.32 -12.38 -10.13
CA ALA A 381 -26.25 -13.36 -10.04
C ALA A 381 -26.70 -14.66 -9.35
N HIS A 382 -27.43 -14.56 -8.23
CA HIS A 382 -27.95 -15.75 -7.54
C HIS A 382 -28.97 -16.53 -8.37
N GLU A 383 -29.85 -15.84 -9.10
CA GLU A 383 -30.85 -16.47 -9.96
C GLU A 383 -30.22 -17.15 -11.17
N THR A 384 -29.21 -16.52 -11.77
CA THR A 384 -28.57 -17.01 -12.99
C THR A 384 -27.58 -18.15 -12.71
N PHE A 385 -26.72 -17.99 -11.70
CA PHE A 385 -25.60 -18.90 -11.42
C PHE A 385 -25.94 -19.88 -10.29
N ALA A 386 -27.13 -20.49 -10.36
CA ALA A 386 -27.62 -21.41 -9.33
C ALA A 386 -26.61 -22.53 -9.02
N GLY A 387 -26.32 -22.72 -7.72
CA GLY A 387 -25.37 -23.72 -7.23
C GLY A 387 -23.88 -23.30 -7.32
N ILE A 388 -23.57 -22.08 -7.77
CA ILE A 388 -22.23 -21.48 -7.64
C ILE A 388 -22.26 -20.52 -6.45
N ARG A 389 -21.18 -20.50 -5.65
CA ARG A 389 -21.07 -19.57 -4.52
C ARG A 389 -20.84 -18.15 -5.02
N ILE A 390 -21.76 -17.24 -4.72
CA ILE A 390 -21.64 -15.83 -5.11
C ILE A 390 -20.97 -15.03 -3.99
N GLY A 391 -19.94 -14.27 -4.32
CA GLY A 391 -19.34 -13.26 -3.48
C GLY A 391 -19.42 -11.87 -4.12
N GLY A 392 -19.11 -10.87 -3.33
CA GLY A 392 -19.11 -9.47 -3.74
C GLY A 392 -18.00 -8.69 -3.06
N GLY A 393 -18.15 -7.37 -3.04
CA GLY A 393 -17.11 -6.43 -2.63
C GLY A 393 -16.63 -5.64 -3.85
N MET A 394 -15.34 -5.32 -3.92
CA MET A 394 -14.78 -4.47 -4.96
C MET A 394 -13.63 -5.14 -5.70
N LEU A 395 -13.65 -5.10 -7.04
CA LEU A 395 -12.51 -5.54 -7.86
C LEU A 395 -11.32 -4.57 -7.79
N SER A 396 -11.56 -3.35 -7.27
CA SER A 396 -10.59 -2.30 -6.95
C SER A 396 -10.06 -2.48 -5.52
N TYR A 397 -9.91 -1.40 -4.74
CA TYR A 397 -9.22 -1.43 -3.47
C TYR A 397 -10.17 -1.30 -2.27
N PHE A 398 -9.60 -1.42 -1.07
CA PHE A 398 -10.34 -1.23 0.17
C PHE A 398 -11.01 0.16 0.23
N THR A 399 -10.39 1.21 -0.33
CA THR A 399 -11.01 2.55 -0.46
C THR A 399 -12.44 2.48 -1.01
N GLU A 400 -12.62 1.81 -2.15
CA GLU A 400 -13.91 1.73 -2.82
C GLU A 400 -14.89 0.89 -2.00
N LEU A 401 -14.43 -0.21 -1.37
CA LEU A 401 -15.27 -1.05 -0.51
C LEU A 401 -15.74 -0.29 0.74
N ASN A 402 -14.88 0.54 1.32
CA ASN A 402 -15.18 1.32 2.52
C ASN A 402 -16.14 2.48 2.22
N ARG A 403 -16.01 3.09 1.03
CA ARG A 403 -16.89 4.18 0.56
C ARG A 403 -18.26 3.69 0.09
N LYS A 404 -18.32 2.57 -0.64
CA LYS A 404 -19.56 1.95 -1.13
C LYS A 404 -19.66 0.51 -0.62
N ARG A 405 -20.12 0.38 0.62
CA ARG A 405 -20.27 -0.93 1.29
C ARG A 405 -21.34 -1.75 0.57
N VAL A 406 -21.08 -3.05 0.42
CA VAL A 406 -21.97 -3.95 -0.33
C VAL A 406 -22.97 -4.64 0.61
N PRO A 407 -24.21 -4.93 0.17
CA PRO A 407 -25.19 -5.69 0.96
C PRO A 407 -24.76 -7.15 1.12
N ALA A 408 -24.10 -7.46 2.24
CA ALA A 408 -23.37 -8.72 2.41
C ALA A 408 -24.21 -9.92 2.81
N ASP A 409 -25.48 -9.75 3.22
CA ASP A 409 -26.28 -10.81 3.85
C ASP A 409 -26.36 -12.09 3.01
N ARG A 410 -26.64 -11.95 1.70
CA ARG A 410 -26.77 -13.08 0.77
C ARG A 410 -25.43 -13.52 0.14
N LEU A 411 -24.37 -12.76 0.33
CA LEU A 411 -23.05 -13.08 -0.21
C LEU A 411 -22.38 -14.18 0.60
N GLY A 412 -21.75 -15.12 -0.11
CA GLY A 412 -20.95 -16.18 0.46
C GLY A 412 -19.58 -15.71 0.95
N PHE A 413 -19.05 -14.60 0.42
CA PHE A 413 -17.80 -13.98 0.85
C PHE A 413 -17.73 -12.51 0.41
N ILE A 414 -16.85 -11.75 1.05
CA ILE A 414 -16.46 -10.39 0.65
C ILE A 414 -15.00 -10.40 0.20
N SER A 415 -14.70 -9.65 -0.85
CA SER A 415 -13.34 -9.52 -1.36
C SER A 415 -13.02 -8.08 -1.77
N HIS A 416 -11.76 -7.71 -1.64
CA HIS A 416 -11.18 -6.52 -2.23
C HIS A 416 -9.69 -6.72 -2.52
N CYS A 417 -9.10 -5.83 -3.30
CA CYS A 417 -7.67 -5.81 -3.53
C CYS A 417 -6.98 -4.75 -2.66
N THR A 418 -5.65 -4.72 -2.73
CA THR A 418 -4.80 -3.62 -2.26
C THR A 418 -3.69 -3.39 -3.29
N ASN A 419 -3.05 -2.23 -3.29
CA ASN A 419 -1.87 -1.99 -4.11
C ASN A 419 -0.93 -1.00 -3.41
N PRO A 420 0.37 -1.29 -3.32
CA PRO A 420 1.28 -0.51 -2.48
C PRO A 420 1.92 0.69 -3.22
N ILE A 421 1.60 0.93 -4.49
CA ILE A 421 2.22 1.98 -5.32
C ILE A 421 1.24 3.06 -5.78
N VAL A 422 0.15 3.30 -5.05
CA VAL A 422 -0.86 4.31 -5.44
C VAL A 422 -0.27 5.72 -5.38
N HIS A 423 0.26 6.13 -4.22
CA HIS A 423 0.71 7.51 -4.01
C HIS A 423 2.22 7.70 -4.12
N ALA A 424 3.01 6.68 -3.76
CA ALA A 424 4.46 6.67 -3.80
C ALA A 424 4.95 5.27 -4.21
N ALA A 425 6.09 5.20 -4.88
CA ALA A 425 6.66 3.94 -5.34
C ALA A 425 8.12 3.75 -4.92
N ASP A 426 8.66 4.61 -4.05
CA ASP A 426 9.98 4.38 -3.44
C ASP A 426 9.99 3.14 -2.54
N ASP A 427 11.15 2.52 -2.34
CA ASP A 427 11.25 1.22 -1.69
C ASP A 427 10.77 1.24 -0.23
N LEU A 428 11.04 2.34 0.47
CA LEU A 428 10.58 2.53 1.85
C LEU A 428 9.05 2.64 1.91
N SER A 429 8.43 3.48 1.07
CA SER A 429 6.97 3.67 1.06
C SER A 429 6.23 2.36 0.78
N VAL A 430 6.69 1.60 -0.22
CA VAL A 430 6.06 0.33 -0.58
C VAL A 430 6.12 -0.66 0.57
N MET A 431 7.28 -0.81 1.23
CA MET A 431 7.39 -1.74 2.36
C MET A 431 6.56 -1.29 3.57
N GLN A 432 6.45 0.03 3.79
CA GLN A 432 5.65 0.60 4.88
C GLN A 432 4.16 0.28 4.76
N THR A 433 3.62 0.03 3.56
CA THR A 433 2.20 -0.32 3.37
C THR A 433 1.78 -1.57 4.16
N LEU A 434 2.73 -2.45 4.49
CA LEU A 434 2.50 -3.60 5.38
C LEU A 434 2.01 -3.21 6.78
N GLU A 435 2.33 -2.01 7.25
CA GLU A 435 1.84 -1.49 8.54
C GLU A 435 0.33 -1.22 8.51
N ALA A 436 -0.24 -0.87 7.34
CA ALA A 436 -1.65 -0.53 7.19
C ALA A 436 -2.57 -1.76 7.13
N LEU A 437 -2.05 -2.94 6.77
CA LEU A 437 -2.84 -4.14 6.51
C LEU A 437 -3.73 -4.58 7.70
N PRO A 438 -3.28 -4.60 8.97
CA PRO A 438 -4.17 -4.93 10.08
C PRO A 438 -5.29 -3.90 10.31
N PHE A 439 -5.08 -2.64 9.95
CA PHE A 439 -6.13 -1.63 10.05
C PHE A 439 -7.18 -1.84 8.95
N ILE A 440 -6.75 -2.24 7.75
CA ILE A 440 -7.64 -2.62 6.65
C ILE A 440 -8.47 -3.83 7.06
N THR A 441 -7.83 -4.93 7.44
CA THR A 441 -8.55 -6.16 7.78
C THR A 441 -9.43 -5.98 9.01
N GLY A 442 -8.97 -5.26 10.03
CA GLY A 442 -9.77 -4.90 11.19
C GLY A 442 -10.99 -4.04 10.83
N SER A 443 -10.87 -3.13 9.87
CA SER A 443 -12.01 -2.32 9.38
C SER A 443 -13.00 -3.18 8.58
N VAL A 444 -12.52 -4.11 7.75
CA VAL A 444 -13.40 -5.07 7.06
C VAL A 444 -14.16 -5.93 8.07
N ARG A 445 -13.48 -6.46 9.10
CA ARG A 445 -14.13 -7.24 10.17
C ARG A 445 -15.15 -6.41 10.95
N ALA A 446 -14.87 -5.13 11.19
CA ALA A 446 -15.85 -4.24 11.82
C ALA A 446 -17.10 -4.00 10.94
N ILE A 447 -16.96 -4.02 9.61
CA ILE A 447 -18.07 -3.80 8.68
C ILE A 447 -18.87 -5.08 8.42
N TYR A 448 -18.19 -6.22 8.25
CA TYR A 448 -18.80 -7.46 7.74
C TYR A 448 -18.76 -8.65 8.72
N GLY A 449 -18.23 -8.44 9.93
CA GLY A 449 -18.12 -9.48 10.96
C GLY A 449 -17.35 -10.71 10.48
N ASP A 450 -17.90 -11.89 10.76
CA ASP A 450 -17.29 -13.19 10.45
C ASP A 450 -17.58 -13.67 9.02
N LYS A 451 -18.09 -12.79 8.14
CA LYS A 451 -18.29 -13.13 6.73
C LYS A 451 -16.97 -13.65 6.14
N PRO A 452 -16.96 -14.75 5.36
CA PRO A 452 -15.74 -15.22 4.75
C PRO A 452 -15.10 -14.11 3.93
N TYR A 453 -13.80 -13.90 4.17
CA TYR A 453 -13.09 -12.70 3.72
C TYR A 453 -11.91 -13.12 2.85
N ARG A 454 -11.84 -12.56 1.65
CA ARG A 454 -10.74 -12.79 0.70
C ARG A 454 -10.02 -11.48 0.41
N ILE A 455 -8.73 -11.56 0.13
CA ILE A 455 -7.96 -10.42 -0.36
C ILE A 455 -7.24 -10.80 -1.65
N GLY A 456 -7.39 -9.94 -2.65
CA GLY A 456 -6.55 -9.93 -3.85
C GLY A 456 -7.33 -10.00 -5.16
N PRO A 457 -6.63 -9.85 -6.29
CA PRO A 457 -5.16 -9.85 -6.38
C PRO A 457 -4.48 -8.58 -5.80
N SER A 458 -3.53 -8.78 -4.88
CA SER A 458 -2.76 -7.72 -4.21
C SER A 458 -1.29 -7.78 -4.61
N THR A 459 -1.00 -7.35 -5.84
CA THR A 459 0.34 -7.34 -6.44
C THR A 459 1.02 -5.98 -6.25
N ILE A 460 2.36 -5.94 -6.28
CA ILE A 460 3.12 -4.67 -6.31
C ILE A 460 2.76 -3.85 -7.56
N PRO A 461 2.99 -4.35 -8.79
CA PRO A 461 2.50 -3.68 -10.00
C PRO A 461 0.97 -3.59 -10.01
N MET A 462 0.45 -2.49 -10.54
CA MET A 462 -0.96 -2.13 -10.52
C MET A 462 -1.70 -2.77 -11.71
N ARG A 463 -2.74 -3.57 -11.41
CA ARG A 463 -3.58 -4.23 -12.43
C ARG A 463 -4.54 -3.27 -13.13
N GLN A 464 -5.10 -2.34 -12.38
CA GLN A 464 -6.05 -1.34 -12.85
C GLN A 464 -5.86 -0.08 -12.01
N ASN A 465 -6.18 1.08 -12.59
CA ASN A 465 -6.11 2.35 -11.88
C ASN A 465 -7.53 2.87 -11.60
N PRO A 466 -8.01 2.84 -10.34
CA PRO A 466 -9.29 3.45 -9.98
C PRO A 466 -9.31 4.98 -10.04
N TYR A 467 -8.14 5.63 -10.12
CA TYR A 467 -7.98 7.08 -9.98
C TYR A 467 -7.62 7.78 -11.30
N GLY A 468 -7.53 7.02 -12.38
CA GLY A 468 -7.17 7.51 -13.70
C GLY A 468 -7.68 6.60 -14.80
N SER A 469 -7.57 7.07 -16.04
CA SER A 469 -8.09 6.35 -17.22
C SER A 469 -7.30 5.08 -17.55
N ARG A 470 -6.06 4.95 -17.07
CA ARG A 470 -5.16 3.82 -17.30
C ARG A 470 -4.12 3.69 -16.20
N THR A 471 -3.47 2.54 -16.16
CA THR A 471 -2.19 2.36 -15.47
C THR A 471 -1.05 3.01 -16.27
N MET A 472 0.06 3.32 -15.61
CA MET A 472 1.25 3.87 -16.25
C MET A 472 2.08 2.76 -16.88
N ASP A 473 2.52 2.96 -18.12
CA ASP A 473 3.50 2.07 -18.75
C ASP A 473 4.88 2.30 -18.13
N ASN A 474 5.59 1.20 -17.91
CA ASN A 474 6.92 1.25 -17.29
C ASN A 474 7.92 0.32 -18.01
N PRO A 475 8.25 0.58 -19.29
CA PRO A 475 9.17 -0.25 -20.06
C PRO A 475 10.60 -0.19 -19.52
N ALA A 476 10.98 0.90 -18.86
CA ALA A 476 12.30 1.07 -18.25
C ALA A 476 12.41 0.41 -16.87
N CYS A 477 11.34 -0.21 -16.34
CA CYS A 477 11.30 -0.83 -15.02
C CYS A 477 11.76 0.13 -13.89
N GLY A 478 11.26 1.36 -13.90
CA GLY A 478 11.50 2.33 -12.84
C GLY A 478 10.53 2.20 -11.66
N ARG A 479 10.77 2.96 -10.59
CA ARG A 479 9.87 3.06 -9.43
C ARG A 479 8.78 4.09 -9.66
N ILE A 480 7.73 3.71 -10.38
CA ILE A 480 6.68 4.62 -10.85
C ILE A 480 5.35 4.29 -10.16
N PRO A 481 4.69 5.26 -9.48
CA PRO A 481 3.35 5.05 -8.96
C PRO A 481 2.35 4.66 -10.04
N MET A 482 1.38 3.82 -9.68
CA MET A 482 0.30 3.35 -10.57
C MET A 482 0.78 2.61 -11.85
N ALA A 483 2.02 2.10 -11.86
CA ALA A 483 2.57 1.41 -13.01
C ALA A 483 2.09 -0.05 -13.14
N ASN A 484 1.88 -0.50 -14.38
CA ASN A 484 1.51 -1.89 -14.70
C ASN A 484 2.68 -2.89 -14.65
N ARG A 485 3.91 -2.40 -14.44
CA ARG A 485 5.13 -3.17 -14.24
C ARG A 485 5.93 -2.52 -13.13
N ASP A 486 6.54 -3.32 -12.27
CA ASP A 486 7.39 -2.85 -11.18
C ASP A 486 8.67 -3.69 -11.11
N PRO A 487 9.86 -3.07 -11.03
CA PRO A 487 11.12 -3.80 -11.03
C PRO A 487 11.23 -4.79 -9.87
N ARG A 488 10.70 -4.44 -8.68
CA ARG A 488 10.84 -5.22 -7.45
C ARG A 488 10.23 -6.60 -7.55
N HIS A 489 9.31 -6.80 -8.49
CA HIS A 489 8.76 -8.11 -8.80
C HIS A 489 9.84 -9.13 -9.24
N ASN A 490 10.98 -8.66 -9.74
CA ASN A 490 12.15 -9.46 -10.13
C ASN A 490 13.23 -9.56 -9.03
N GLY A 491 13.03 -8.93 -7.87
CA GLY A 491 14.00 -8.89 -6.77
C GLY A 491 13.50 -9.58 -5.49
N ARG A 492 14.42 -9.79 -4.54
CA ARG A 492 14.09 -10.28 -3.18
C ARG A 492 13.15 -9.36 -2.41
N PHE A 493 13.02 -8.11 -2.81
CA PHE A 493 12.01 -7.20 -2.27
C PHE A 493 10.61 -7.80 -2.37
N ALA A 494 10.21 -8.34 -3.53
CA ALA A 494 8.86 -8.93 -3.68
C ALA A 494 8.69 -10.17 -2.80
N GLU A 495 9.74 -10.96 -2.60
CA GLU A 495 9.77 -12.09 -1.69
C GLU A 495 9.47 -11.66 -0.25
N ALA A 496 10.22 -10.68 0.26
CA ALA A 496 10.04 -10.13 1.60
C ALA A 496 8.68 -9.45 1.77
N PHE A 497 8.24 -8.69 0.77
CA PHE A 497 6.94 -8.02 0.77
C PHE A 497 5.80 -9.03 0.85
N ALA A 498 5.83 -10.12 0.07
CA ALA A 498 4.76 -11.12 0.07
C ALA A 498 4.69 -11.91 1.40
N LEU A 499 5.84 -12.29 1.97
CA LEU A 499 5.85 -12.95 3.27
C LEU A 499 5.41 -11.99 4.39
N GLY A 500 5.88 -10.75 4.35
CA GLY A 500 5.43 -9.69 5.26
C GLY A 500 3.93 -9.44 5.15
N TYR A 501 3.38 -9.39 3.93
CA TYR A 501 1.94 -9.25 3.68
C TYR A 501 1.16 -10.37 4.34
N ALA A 502 1.54 -11.63 4.07
CA ALA A 502 0.89 -12.80 4.66
C ALA A 502 0.87 -12.72 6.18
N ILE A 503 2.01 -12.40 6.82
CA ILE A 503 2.12 -12.26 8.29
C ILE A 503 1.17 -11.18 8.81
N ARG A 504 1.10 -10.03 8.14
CA ARG A 504 0.30 -8.87 8.59
C ARG A 504 -1.20 -9.06 8.42
N VAL A 505 -1.66 -10.10 7.74
CA VAL A 505 -3.08 -10.42 7.59
C VAL A 505 -3.51 -11.72 8.27
N LEU A 506 -2.62 -12.41 9.00
CA LEU A 506 -2.94 -13.68 9.67
C LEU A 506 -4.11 -13.56 10.64
N ASP A 507 -4.13 -12.49 11.45
CA ASP A 507 -5.20 -12.23 12.43
C ASP A 507 -6.56 -11.94 11.78
N ALA A 508 -6.59 -11.74 10.45
CA ALA A 508 -7.83 -11.45 9.73
C ALA A 508 -8.67 -12.70 9.44
N ASP A 509 -8.15 -13.91 9.68
CA ASP A 509 -8.81 -15.18 9.34
C ASP A 509 -9.30 -15.20 7.88
N LEU A 510 -8.39 -14.91 6.95
CA LEU A 510 -8.72 -14.87 5.53
C LEU A 510 -9.09 -16.27 5.02
N GLU A 511 -10.13 -16.35 4.21
CA GLU A 511 -10.45 -17.57 3.46
C GLU A 511 -9.43 -17.79 2.33
N CYS A 512 -8.99 -16.71 1.67
CA CYS A 512 -8.05 -16.77 0.55
C CYS A 512 -7.24 -15.48 0.42
N LEU A 513 -5.95 -15.62 0.11
CA LEU A 513 -5.01 -14.54 -0.19
C LEU A 513 -4.35 -14.76 -1.56
N THR A 514 -4.49 -13.78 -2.46
CA THR A 514 -3.91 -13.80 -3.81
C THR A 514 -2.87 -12.69 -3.97
N LEU A 515 -1.59 -13.05 -4.06
CA LEU A 515 -0.46 -12.09 -4.10
C LEU A 515 0.23 -11.98 -5.47
N ALA A 516 -0.07 -12.89 -6.40
CA ALA A 516 0.60 -12.98 -7.68
C ALA A 516 -0.29 -13.60 -8.77
N ALA A 517 0.08 -13.38 -10.02
CA ALA A 517 -0.31 -14.22 -11.14
C ALA A 517 0.68 -15.38 -11.31
N LEU A 518 0.39 -16.35 -12.18
CA LEU A 518 1.42 -17.32 -12.56
C LEU A 518 2.42 -16.72 -13.57
N THR A 519 1.93 -16.06 -14.61
CA THR A 519 2.71 -15.47 -15.71
C THR A 519 2.40 -13.98 -15.88
N GLY A 520 3.18 -13.33 -16.76
CA GLY A 520 2.99 -11.93 -17.12
C GLY A 520 3.60 -10.95 -16.13
N PRO A 521 3.26 -9.65 -16.22
CA PRO A 521 3.83 -8.60 -15.38
C PRO A 521 3.66 -8.85 -13.87
N PHE A 522 2.61 -9.56 -13.48
CA PHE A 522 2.26 -9.88 -12.09
C PHE A 522 2.69 -11.30 -11.67
N GLY A 523 3.37 -12.01 -12.58
CA GLY A 523 3.62 -13.43 -12.53
C GLY A 523 4.76 -13.86 -11.61
N LEU A 524 4.71 -15.12 -11.19
CA LEU A 524 5.84 -15.82 -10.57
C LEU A 524 6.91 -16.21 -11.59
N VAL A 525 6.53 -16.31 -12.86
CA VAL A 525 7.40 -16.70 -13.98
C VAL A 525 7.53 -15.50 -14.92
N ALA A 526 8.77 -15.23 -15.33
CA ALA A 526 9.06 -14.10 -16.19
C ALA A 526 8.61 -14.36 -17.63
N GLY A 527 7.96 -13.35 -18.22
CA GLY A 527 7.55 -13.33 -19.62
C GLY A 527 8.67 -12.82 -20.55
N LYS A 528 8.29 -12.52 -21.79
CA LYS A 528 9.18 -11.91 -22.78
C LYS A 528 9.50 -10.46 -22.43
N ALA A 529 10.72 -10.03 -22.74
CA ALA A 529 11.17 -8.65 -22.56
C ALA A 529 11.03 -8.15 -21.10
N GLU A 530 11.40 -9.02 -20.17
CA GLU A 530 11.49 -8.73 -18.76
C GLU A 530 12.95 -8.84 -18.27
N PRO A 531 13.28 -8.25 -17.11
CA PRO A 531 14.65 -8.31 -16.59
C PRO A 531 15.12 -9.72 -16.19
N THR A 532 14.20 -10.61 -15.83
CA THR A 532 14.47 -12.05 -15.61
C THR A 532 14.32 -12.80 -16.94
N GLU A 533 15.17 -13.79 -17.21
CA GLU A 533 15.11 -14.60 -18.43
C GLU A 533 13.72 -15.23 -18.64
N GLU A 534 13.25 -15.28 -19.90
CA GLU A 534 11.93 -15.83 -20.25
C GLU A 534 11.76 -17.27 -19.72
N GLY A 535 10.67 -17.52 -18.99
CA GLY A 535 10.41 -18.81 -18.35
C GLY A 535 11.15 -19.02 -17.03
N GLY A 536 12.01 -18.09 -16.63
CA GLY A 536 12.70 -18.09 -15.35
C GLY A 536 11.77 -17.80 -14.18
N ASN A 537 11.99 -18.47 -13.04
CA ASN A 537 11.27 -18.19 -11.80
C ASN A 537 11.78 -16.87 -11.20
N ARG A 538 10.85 -15.93 -10.94
CA ARG A 538 11.15 -14.73 -10.16
C ARG A 538 11.28 -15.09 -8.66
N PRO A 539 11.99 -14.32 -7.83
CA PRO A 539 12.18 -14.62 -6.40
C PRO A 539 10.88 -14.87 -5.63
N LEU A 540 9.81 -14.16 -5.98
CA LEU A 540 8.47 -14.32 -5.40
C LEU A 540 7.91 -15.75 -5.51
N PHE A 541 8.32 -16.52 -6.52
CA PHE A 541 7.93 -17.93 -6.71
C PHE A 541 8.13 -18.76 -5.45
N THR A 542 9.28 -18.60 -4.79
CA THR A 542 9.67 -19.39 -3.62
C THR A 542 8.71 -19.19 -2.46
N ILE A 543 8.33 -17.94 -2.18
CA ILE A 543 7.45 -17.62 -1.06
C ILE A 543 6.00 -17.95 -1.36
N VAL A 544 5.51 -17.74 -2.58
CA VAL A 544 4.14 -18.15 -2.90
C VAL A 544 4.00 -19.68 -2.85
N LYS A 545 5.02 -20.43 -3.31
CA LYS A 545 5.06 -21.88 -3.13
C LYS A 545 5.13 -22.30 -1.66
N LEU A 546 5.93 -21.61 -0.84
CA LEU A 546 5.97 -21.86 0.61
C LEU A 546 4.59 -21.67 1.23
N LEU A 547 3.96 -20.51 1.02
CA LEU A 547 2.64 -20.18 1.56
C LEU A 547 1.58 -21.19 1.10
N SER A 548 1.58 -21.60 -0.18
CA SER A 548 0.67 -22.63 -0.70
C SER A 548 0.85 -23.97 0.01
N SER A 549 2.08 -24.33 0.41
CA SER A 549 2.33 -25.57 1.15
C SER A 549 1.93 -25.49 2.63
N LEU A 550 1.81 -24.27 3.17
CA LEU A 550 1.35 -24.00 4.53
C LEU A 550 -0.17 -23.82 4.64
N ALA A 551 -0.90 -23.67 3.53
CA ALA A 551 -2.34 -23.45 3.55
C ALA A 551 -3.08 -24.53 4.36
N GLY A 552 -3.99 -24.11 5.26
CA GLY A 552 -4.71 -24.99 6.18
C GLY A 552 -3.91 -25.47 7.40
N SER A 553 -2.62 -25.17 7.50
CA SER A 553 -1.84 -25.44 8.71
C SER A 553 -2.17 -24.43 9.82
N ALA A 554 -1.96 -24.83 11.07
CA ALA A 554 -2.07 -23.91 12.20
C ALA A 554 -0.87 -22.96 12.22
N TRP A 555 -1.10 -21.69 12.57
CA TRP A 555 -0.06 -20.71 12.82
C TRP A 555 -0.14 -20.14 14.24
N ILE A 556 1.00 -19.69 14.76
CA ILE A 556 1.11 -18.89 15.99
C ILE A 556 1.89 -17.62 15.66
N GLY A 557 1.37 -16.46 16.07
CA GLY A 557 1.99 -15.17 15.83
C GLY A 557 3.33 -15.04 16.56
N CYS A 558 4.15 -14.07 16.15
CA CYS A 558 5.36 -13.70 16.89
C CYS A 558 5.39 -12.18 17.09
N THR A 559 5.85 -11.76 18.28
CA THR A 559 6.12 -10.35 18.56
C THR A 559 7.56 -10.03 18.21
N SER A 560 7.78 -8.93 17.51
CA SER A 560 9.10 -8.40 17.16
C SER A 560 9.36 -7.12 17.94
N SER A 561 10.57 -6.95 18.47
CA SER A 561 10.97 -5.66 19.08
C SER A 561 11.08 -4.52 18.06
N HIS A 562 11.16 -4.84 16.76
CA HIS A 562 11.20 -3.88 15.66
C HIS A 562 10.36 -4.39 14.47
N PRO A 563 9.02 -4.33 14.55
CA PRO A 563 8.12 -4.94 13.56
C PRO A 563 8.18 -4.27 12.18
N SER A 564 8.68 -3.04 12.08
CA SER A 564 8.96 -2.38 10.80
C SER A 564 10.21 -2.90 10.09
N LYS A 565 11.02 -3.74 10.77
CA LYS A 565 12.27 -4.31 10.23
C LYS A 565 12.21 -5.82 10.06
N VAL A 566 11.65 -6.53 11.03
CA VAL A 566 11.58 -8.00 11.02
C VAL A 566 10.22 -8.45 11.51
N LEU A 567 9.62 -9.37 10.76
CA LEU A 567 8.38 -10.06 11.11
C LEU A 567 8.63 -11.56 11.15
N ALA A 568 7.81 -12.28 11.92
CA ALA A 568 7.86 -13.73 11.98
C ALA A 568 6.50 -14.35 12.36
N PHE A 569 6.35 -15.63 12.08
CA PHE A 569 5.28 -16.47 12.60
C PHE A 569 5.76 -17.93 12.70
N LEU A 570 5.07 -18.72 13.51
CA LEU A 570 5.28 -20.16 13.61
C LEU A 570 4.22 -20.92 12.80
N SER A 571 4.63 -21.99 12.12
CA SER A 571 3.74 -23.04 11.63
C SER A 571 4.27 -24.41 12.08
N GLY A 572 3.47 -25.11 12.88
CA GLY A 572 3.94 -26.30 13.60
C GLY A 572 5.16 -25.97 14.47
N SER A 573 6.27 -26.66 14.24
CA SER A 573 7.56 -26.41 14.92
C SER A 573 8.52 -25.55 14.11
N THR A 574 8.06 -24.84 13.07
CA THR A 574 8.93 -24.06 12.18
C THR A 574 8.67 -22.57 12.34
N LEU A 575 9.71 -21.81 12.67
CA LEU A 575 9.71 -20.36 12.73
C LEU A 575 10.06 -19.79 11.34
N HIS A 576 9.13 -19.08 10.74
CA HIS A 576 9.33 -18.36 9.48
C HIS A 576 9.62 -16.90 9.79
N ILE A 577 10.73 -16.36 9.29
CA ILE A 577 11.23 -15.01 9.58
C ILE A 577 11.45 -14.27 8.26
N VAL A 578 11.15 -12.98 8.25
CA VAL A 578 11.44 -12.08 7.12
C VAL A 578 12.10 -10.79 7.60
N ASN A 579 13.17 -10.41 6.93
CA ASN A 579 13.77 -9.08 7.02
C ASN A 579 13.10 -8.17 5.97
N LEU A 580 12.49 -7.08 6.42
CA LEU A 580 11.80 -6.11 5.59
C LEU A 580 12.71 -4.96 5.10
N THR A 581 14.01 -5.03 5.38
CA THR A 581 14.93 -3.91 5.14
C THR A 581 16.02 -4.24 4.13
N ALA A 582 16.58 -3.18 3.55
CA ALA A 582 17.78 -3.24 2.70
C ALA A 582 19.08 -3.50 3.47
N GLN A 583 19.02 -3.65 4.80
CA GLN A 583 20.17 -3.86 5.66
C GLN A 583 20.12 -5.27 6.25
N GLU A 584 21.27 -5.89 6.47
CA GLU A 584 21.34 -7.10 7.26
C GLU A 584 20.82 -6.83 8.68
N GLN A 585 19.99 -7.73 9.20
CA GLN A 585 19.47 -7.62 10.56
C GLN A 585 20.02 -8.75 11.42
N SER A 586 20.52 -8.39 12.60
CA SER A 586 20.80 -9.36 13.66
C SER A 586 19.49 -9.65 14.41
N ILE A 587 19.16 -10.92 14.61
CA ILE A 587 17.88 -11.38 15.15
C ILE A 587 18.15 -12.34 16.32
N ASP A 588 17.53 -12.11 17.47
CA ASP A 588 17.59 -12.96 18.66
C ASP A 588 16.29 -13.78 18.77
N ILE A 589 16.44 -15.11 18.71
CA ILE A 589 15.35 -16.08 18.80
C ILE A 589 15.40 -16.91 20.09
N SER A 590 16.15 -16.45 21.10
CA SER A 590 16.33 -17.17 22.37
C SER A 590 15.03 -17.43 23.14
N ALA A 591 13.98 -16.66 22.89
CA ALA A 591 12.66 -16.88 23.47
C ALA A 591 11.98 -18.19 23.01
N PHE A 592 12.49 -18.83 21.95
CA PHE A 592 11.91 -20.06 21.38
C PHE A 592 12.61 -21.36 21.82
N GLY A 593 13.60 -21.33 22.74
CA GLY A 593 14.21 -22.53 23.34
C GLY A 593 15.73 -22.69 23.16
N SER A 594 16.31 -23.71 23.82
CA SER A 594 17.74 -23.81 24.17
C SER A 594 18.54 -24.93 23.47
N GLY A 595 18.33 -25.18 22.18
CA GLY A 595 19.09 -26.18 21.40
C GLY A 595 20.36 -25.62 20.76
N SER A 596 21.49 -25.69 21.47
CA SER A 596 22.94 -25.59 21.11
C SER A 596 23.47 -25.03 19.77
N GLN A 597 22.76 -24.21 18.99
CA GLN A 597 23.35 -23.34 17.96
C GLN A 597 22.86 -21.90 18.17
N GLY A 598 23.81 -21.01 18.47
CA GLY A 598 23.73 -19.55 18.52
C GLY A 598 22.34 -18.89 18.61
N LYS A 599 22.04 -18.30 19.77
CA LYS A 599 20.86 -17.49 20.10
C LYS A 599 20.62 -16.25 19.23
N SER A 600 21.50 -15.96 18.28
CA SER A 600 21.37 -14.84 17.36
C SER A 600 21.77 -15.26 15.95
N MET A 601 21.01 -14.81 14.96
CA MET A 601 21.28 -15.05 13.55
C MET A 601 21.33 -13.73 12.78
N ALA A 602 22.09 -13.70 11.69
CA ALA A 602 22.04 -12.62 10.73
C ALA A 602 21.10 -13.00 9.57
N LEU A 603 20.20 -12.10 9.20
CA LEU A 603 19.33 -12.25 8.06
C LEU A 603 19.65 -11.16 7.03
N ALA A 604 20.11 -11.59 5.85
CA ALA A 604 20.51 -10.71 4.77
C ALA A 604 19.38 -9.72 4.36
N PRO A 605 19.69 -8.62 3.65
CA PRO A 605 18.70 -7.70 3.12
C PRO A 605 17.56 -8.40 2.39
N PHE A 606 16.31 -8.06 2.74
CA PHE A 606 15.09 -8.70 2.23
C PHE A 606 15.07 -10.23 2.34
N GLY A 607 15.84 -10.80 3.27
CA GLY A 607 15.96 -12.23 3.42
C GLY A 607 14.81 -12.87 4.17
N THR A 608 14.57 -14.14 3.84
CA THR A 608 13.63 -15.01 4.51
C THR A 608 14.37 -16.21 5.12
N ALA A 609 13.86 -16.75 6.22
CA ALA A 609 14.40 -17.96 6.84
C ALA A 609 13.27 -18.82 7.40
N SER A 610 13.46 -20.15 7.37
CA SER A 610 12.55 -21.12 8.00
C SER A 610 13.37 -22.03 8.91
N ILE A 611 13.14 -21.95 10.22
CA ILE A 611 13.96 -22.59 11.24
C ILE A 611 13.12 -23.58 12.01
N LYS A 612 13.51 -24.85 11.98
CA LYS A 612 12.87 -25.87 12.80
C LYS A 612 13.34 -25.73 14.25
N LEU A 613 12.39 -25.44 15.14
CA LEU A 613 12.63 -25.36 16.58
C LEU A 613 12.70 -26.78 17.17
N ALA A 614 13.58 -26.96 18.15
CA ALA A 614 13.58 -28.15 18.99
C ALA A 614 12.42 -28.02 19.97
N VAL A 615 11.40 -28.86 19.79
CA VAL A 615 10.21 -28.94 20.66
C VAL A 615 10.58 -29.61 21.98
#